data_AF-A0A9N9NDI9-F1
#
_entry.id   AF-A0A9N9NDI9-F1
#
_cell.length_a   1.000
_cell.length_b   1.000
_cell.length_c   1.000
_cell.angle_alpha   90.00
_cell.angle_beta   90.00
_cell.angle_gamma   90.00
#
_symmetry.space_group_name_H-M   'P 1'
#
loop_
_entity.id
_entity.type
_entity.pdbx_description
1 polymer ?
#
loop_
_entity_poly.entity_id
_entity_poly.type
_entity_poly.pdbx_seq_one_letter_code
_entity_poly.pdbx_strand_id
1 'polypeptide(L)'
;ILPSDIPYLPLNAIQQFHETLIFFIKKRLPLHFKKTGKQTIKILCSESQFVGVFGLWIQHYSPCKKKYICFFKGQNADATMAMILQNNEWSSRWYEFEQKAYVMLYDVSISDIQKIPEMKVE
;
A
#
# COMPACT_ATOMS: atom_id res chain seq x y z
N ILE A 1 -2.40 13.84 -17.24
CA ILE A 1 -3.83 14.24 -17.21
C ILE A 1 -4.64 12.95 -17.17
N LEU A 2 -5.41 12.73 -16.10
CA LEU A 2 -6.31 11.57 -16.00
C LEU A 2 -7.45 11.73 -17.02
N PRO A 3 -8.05 10.65 -17.53
CA PRO A 3 -9.21 10.75 -18.41
C PRO A 3 -10.36 11.50 -17.74
N SER A 4 -11.02 12.37 -18.49
CA SER A 4 -12.17 13.16 -18.02
C SER A 4 -13.43 12.31 -17.79
N ASP A 5 -13.51 11.16 -18.45
CA ASP A 5 -14.75 10.41 -18.58
C ASP A 5 -14.90 9.28 -17.55
N ILE A 6 -14.09 9.32 -16.49
CA ILE A 6 -14.14 8.30 -15.43
C ILE A 6 -15.37 8.58 -14.55
N PRO A 7 -16.35 7.65 -14.49
CA PRO A 7 -17.52 7.84 -13.67
C PRO A 7 -17.16 7.98 -12.19
N TYR A 8 -17.80 8.93 -11.50
CA TYR A 8 -17.71 9.05 -10.06
C TYR A 8 -18.38 7.86 -9.36
N LEU A 9 -17.76 7.36 -8.28
CA LEU A 9 -18.34 6.31 -7.46
C LEU A 9 -18.96 6.89 -6.19
N PRO A 10 -20.12 6.36 -5.75
CA PRO A 10 -20.67 6.72 -4.45
C PRO A 10 -19.72 6.28 -3.34
N LEU A 11 -19.72 7.00 -2.22
CA LEU A 11 -18.77 6.82 -1.12
C LEU A 11 -18.78 5.38 -0.56
N ASN A 12 -19.95 4.75 -0.48
CA ASN A 12 -20.10 3.37 -0.03
C ASN A 12 -19.34 2.37 -0.92
N ALA A 13 -19.32 2.58 -2.24
CA ALA A 13 -18.60 1.72 -3.18
C ALA A 13 -17.08 1.89 -3.04
N ILE A 14 -16.61 3.10 -2.72
CA ILE A 14 -15.21 3.37 -2.42
C ILE A 14 -14.80 2.66 -1.12
N GLN A 15 -15.64 2.76 -0.07
CA GLN A 15 -15.39 2.08 1.20
C GLN A 15 -15.32 0.56 1.08
N GLN A 16 -16.27 -0.06 0.35
CA GLN A 16 -16.22 -1.50 0.07
C GLN A 16 -14.94 -1.90 -0.67
N PHE A 17 -14.45 -1.04 -1.55
CA PHE A 17 -13.20 -1.29 -2.26
C PHE A 17 -11.98 -1.18 -1.34
N HIS A 18 -11.94 -0.21 -0.40
CA HIS A 18 -10.90 -0.16 0.64
C HIS A 18 -10.82 -1.48 1.44
N GLU A 19 -11.96 -1.97 1.92
CA GLU A 19 -12.04 -3.22 2.67
C GLU A 19 -11.55 -4.41 1.84
N THR A 20 -11.91 -4.44 0.55
CA THR A 20 -11.44 -5.47 -0.40
C THR A 20 -9.92 -5.44 -0.56
N LEU A 21 -9.32 -4.24 -0.75
CA LEU A 21 -7.87 -4.09 -0.84
C LEU A 21 -7.17 -4.61 0.42
N ILE A 22 -7.64 -4.18 1.60
CA ILE A 22 -7.08 -4.60 2.89
C ILE A 22 -7.17 -6.12 3.05
N PHE A 23 -8.31 -6.73 2.73
CA PHE A 23 -8.50 -8.18 2.78
C PHE A 23 -7.46 -8.92 1.93
N PHE A 24 -7.25 -8.50 0.67
CA PHE A 24 -6.29 -9.14 -0.22
C PHE A 24 -4.84 -8.92 0.22
N ILE A 25 -4.51 -7.76 0.79
CA ILE A 25 -3.20 -7.50 1.41
C ILE A 25 -2.97 -8.46 2.57
N LYS A 26 -3.90 -8.51 3.54
CA LYS A 26 -3.79 -9.38 4.73
C LYS A 26 -3.80 -10.87 4.39
N LYS A 27 -4.50 -11.27 3.33
CA LYS A 27 -4.46 -12.65 2.81
C LYS A 27 -3.06 -13.06 2.35
N ARG A 28 -2.21 -12.10 2.00
CA ARG A 28 -0.83 -12.30 1.53
C ARG A 28 0.23 -12.14 2.62
N LEU A 29 -0.19 -12.11 3.88
CA LEU A 29 0.70 -12.07 5.05
C LEU A 29 0.68 -13.40 5.82
N PRO A 30 1.11 -14.54 5.25
CA PRO A 30 1.24 -15.79 6.00
C PRO A 30 2.46 -15.75 6.93
N LEU A 31 2.40 -16.45 8.07
CA LEU A 31 3.52 -16.59 9.00
C LEU A 31 4.73 -17.38 8.45
N HIS A 32 4.55 -18.11 7.35
CA HIS A 32 5.57 -19.05 6.89
C HIS A 32 6.75 -18.32 6.24
N PHE A 33 7.97 -18.44 6.80
CA PHE A 33 9.17 -17.75 6.32
C PHE A 33 9.45 -17.90 4.81
N LYS A 34 9.27 -19.11 4.24
CA LYS A 34 9.40 -19.34 2.78
C LYS A 34 8.46 -18.51 1.89
N LYS A 35 7.45 -17.85 2.47
CA LYS A 35 6.49 -16.98 1.78
C LYS A 35 6.76 -15.48 2.04
N THR A 36 7.88 -15.15 2.69
CA THR A 36 8.34 -13.76 2.88
C THR A 36 9.00 -13.21 1.61
N GLY A 37 9.24 -11.90 1.59
CA GLY A 37 9.81 -11.19 0.44
C GLY A 37 8.76 -10.50 -0.43
N LYS A 38 9.19 -10.02 -1.61
CA LYS A 38 8.36 -9.22 -2.50
C LYS A 38 7.07 -9.94 -2.89
N GLN A 39 5.94 -9.37 -2.48
CA GLN A 39 4.62 -9.87 -2.82
C GLN A 39 3.99 -9.09 -3.97
N THR A 40 3.06 -9.72 -4.68
CA THR A 40 2.20 -9.05 -5.66
C THR A 40 0.78 -9.55 -5.49
N ILE A 41 -0.16 -8.62 -5.41
CA ILE A 41 -1.59 -8.90 -5.33
C ILE A 41 -2.23 -8.49 -6.66
N LYS A 42 -3.18 -9.30 -7.12
CA LYS A 42 -4.00 -9.01 -8.29
C LYS A 42 -5.44 -8.98 -7.83
N ILE A 43 -6.13 -7.90 -8.14
CA ILE A 43 -7.51 -7.64 -7.74
C ILE A 43 -8.24 -7.17 -9.00
N LEU A 44 -9.41 -7.74 -9.24
CA LEU A 44 -10.29 -7.24 -10.30
C LEU A 44 -10.98 -5.98 -9.77
N CYS A 45 -10.80 -4.87 -10.46
CA CYS A 45 -11.46 -3.61 -10.14
C CYS A 45 -11.78 -2.83 -11.41
N SER A 46 -12.78 -1.95 -11.32
CA SER A 46 -13.02 -0.97 -12.37
C SER A 46 -12.01 0.17 -12.30
N GLU A 47 -11.91 0.93 -13.40
CA GLU A 47 -11.09 2.14 -13.47
C GLU A 47 -11.53 3.18 -12.43
N SER A 48 -12.85 3.38 -12.28
CA SER A 48 -13.41 4.27 -11.26
C SER A 48 -13.07 3.85 -9.84
N GLN A 49 -13.01 2.55 -9.54
CA GLN A 49 -12.62 2.07 -8.21
C GLN A 49 -11.15 2.41 -7.91
N PHE A 50 -10.27 2.15 -8.87
CA PHE A 50 -8.85 2.47 -8.71
C PHE A 50 -8.63 3.98 -8.55
N VAL A 51 -9.23 4.79 -9.44
CA VAL A 51 -9.08 6.24 -9.41
C VAL A 51 -9.79 6.86 -8.20
N GLY A 52 -10.93 6.31 -7.76
CA GLY A 52 -11.63 6.77 -6.56
C GLY A 52 -10.80 6.63 -5.29
N VAL A 53 -9.99 5.57 -5.17
CA VAL A 53 -9.11 5.33 -4.01
C VAL A 53 -7.76 6.02 -4.16
N PHE A 54 -7.13 5.89 -5.33
CA PHE A 54 -5.73 6.30 -5.53
C PHE A 54 -5.57 7.60 -6.30
N GLY A 55 -6.65 8.26 -6.74
CA GLY A 55 -6.63 9.35 -7.71
C GLY A 55 -5.63 10.47 -7.40
N LEU A 56 -5.61 10.93 -6.15
CA LEU A 56 -4.69 11.97 -5.68
C LEU A 56 -3.21 11.53 -5.60
N TRP A 57 -2.96 10.23 -5.72
CA TRP A 57 -1.66 9.57 -5.55
C TRP A 57 -1.11 8.96 -6.84
N ILE A 58 -1.80 9.14 -7.98
CA ILE A 58 -1.33 8.66 -9.28
C ILE A 58 -0.19 9.56 -9.76
N GLN A 59 1.02 9.01 -9.86
CA GLN A 59 2.16 9.75 -10.43
C GLN A 59 2.27 9.55 -11.94
N HIS A 60 1.82 8.41 -12.48
CA HIS A 60 1.89 8.14 -13.91
C HIS A 60 0.61 7.51 -14.45
N TYR A 61 0.18 8.01 -15.61
CA TYR A 61 -0.88 7.43 -16.40
C TYR A 61 -0.41 7.27 -17.85
N SER A 62 -0.61 6.08 -18.42
CA SER A 62 -0.36 5.78 -19.83
C SER A 62 -1.68 5.55 -20.56
N PRO A 63 -2.17 6.52 -21.36
CA PRO A 63 -3.43 6.41 -22.09
C PRO A 63 -3.46 5.23 -23.06
N CYS A 64 -2.38 5.04 -23.83
CA CYS A 64 -2.30 3.95 -24.81
C CYS A 64 -2.39 2.56 -24.17
N LYS A 65 -1.92 2.42 -22.92
CA LYS A 65 -1.92 1.14 -22.18
C LYS A 65 -3.04 1.05 -21.16
N LYS A 66 -3.86 2.10 -21.00
CA LYS A 66 -4.83 2.27 -19.91
C LYS A 66 -4.25 1.87 -18.54
N LYS A 67 -3.03 2.35 -18.27
CA LYS A 67 -2.25 1.93 -17.10
C LYS A 67 -2.03 3.11 -16.15
N TYR A 68 -2.48 2.93 -14.91
CA TYR A 68 -2.23 3.83 -13.80
C TYR A 68 -1.13 3.27 -12.90
N ILE A 69 -0.27 4.14 -12.38
CA ILE A 69 0.81 3.74 -11.50
C ILE A 69 0.87 4.70 -10.32
N CYS A 70 0.83 4.11 -9.13
CA CYS A 70 1.10 4.78 -7.86
C CYS A 70 2.38 4.19 -7.25
N PHE A 71 3.31 5.04 -6.83
CA PHE A 71 4.55 4.66 -6.14
C PHE A 71 4.52 5.20 -4.71
N PHE A 72 4.68 4.29 -3.74
CA PHE A 72 4.81 4.63 -2.33
C PHE A 72 6.18 4.14 -1.87
N LYS A 73 7.05 5.07 -1.45
CA LYS A 73 8.43 4.79 -1.04
C LYS A 73 8.87 5.73 0.08
N GLY A 74 9.84 5.31 0.87
CA GLY A 74 10.42 6.10 1.97
C GLY A 74 9.65 5.97 3.28
N GLN A 75 10.15 6.66 4.31
CA GLN A 75 9.66 6.56 5.70
C GLN A 75 8.17 6.86 5.86
N ASN A 76 7.59 7.69 4.99
CA ASN A 76 6.18 8.08 5.07
C ASN A 76 5.23 7.16 4.27
N ALA A 77 5.75 6.10 3.61
CA ALA A 77 4.94 5.23 2.77
C ALA A 77 3.83 4.52 3.56
N ASP A 78 4.14 4.05 4.77
CA ASP A 78 3.18 3.34 5.61
C ASP A 78 2.05 4.24 6.10
N ALA A 79 2.37 5.46 6.53
CA ALA A 79 1.40 6.48 6.94
C ALA A 79 0.51 6.92 5.76
N THR A 80 1.11 7.11 4.58
CA THR A 80 0.38 7.45 3.36
C THR A 80 -0.61 6.35 2.99
N MET A 81 -0.18 5.09 3.03
CA MET A 81 -1.04 3.94 2.75
C MET A 81 -2.14 3.75 3.80
N ALA A 82 -1.85 4.01 5.09
CA ALA A 82 -2.86 3.98 6.14
C ALA A 82 -3.95 5.03 5.91
N MET A 83 -3.57 6.25 5.52
CA MET A 83 -4.51 7.31 5.16
C MET A 83 -5.32 6.96 3.91
N ILE A 84 -4.68 6.45 2.86
CA ILE A 84 -5.37 6.01 1.63
C ILE A 84 -6.37 4.91 1.95
N LEU A 85 -5.95 3.86 2.68
CA LEU A 85 -6.79 2.71 2.99
C LEU A 85 -7.76 2.96 4.14
N GLN A 86 -7.70 4.13 4.78
CA GLN A 86 -8.50 4.50 5.95
C GLN A 86 -8.41 3.45 7.08
N ASN A 87 -7.23 2.86 7.26
CA ASN A 87 -7.01 1.79 8.22
C ASN A 87 -5.55 1.77 8.69
N ASN A 88 -5.30 2.01 9.98
CA ASN A 88 -3.94 2.05 10.54
C ASN A 88 -3.28 0.66 10.65
N GLU A 89 -4.08 -0.42 10.64
CA GLU A 89 -3.61 -1.80 10.73
C GLU A 89 -3.67 -2.52 9.38
N TRP A 90 -3.68 -1.77 8.26
CA TRP A 90 -3.77 -2.31 6.92
C TRP A 90 -2.61 -3.27 6.58
N SER A 91 -1.42 -2.98 7.15
CA SER A 91 -0.17 -3.65 6.83
C SER A 91 0.10 -4.89 7.68
N SER A 92 -0.68 -5.16 8.73
CA SER A 92 -0.39 -6.23 9.69
C SER A 92 -1.50 -7.27 9.81
N ARG A 93 -1.09 -8.52 10.05
CA ARG A 93 -1.96 -9.62 10.42
C ARG A 93 -1.43 -10.33 11.66
N TRP A 94 -2.27 -10.38 12.69
CA TRP A 94 -2.01 -11.07 13.94
C TRP A 94 -2.38 -12.54 13.88
N TYR A 95 -1.65 -13.33 14.65
CA TYR A 95 -1.80 -14.77 14.81
C TYR A 95 -1.70 -15.12 16.31
N GLU A 96 -1.93 -16.38 16.63
CA GLU A 96 -1.77 -16.89 17.99
C GLU A 96 -0.35 -16.65 18.53
N PHE A 97 -0.22 -16.61 19.86
CA PHE A 97 1.05 -16.40 20.56
C PHE A 97 1.76 -15.09 20.17
N GLU A 98 0.98 -14.01 19.95
CA GLU A 98 1.47 -12.66 19.65
C GLU A 98 2.34 -12.56 18.39
N GLN A 99 2.27 -13.57 17.52
CA GLN A 99 2.99 -13.55 16.26
C GLN A 99 2.28 -12.63 15.27
N LYS A 100 3.06 -11.89 14.46
CA LYS A 100 2.52 -11.04 13.40
C LYS A 100 3.31 -11.13 12.11
N ALA A 101 2.60 -11.12 11.00
CA ALA A 101 3.16 -10.88 9.68
C ALA A 101 2.77 -9.48 9.23
N TYR A 102 3.69 -8.76 8.58
CA TYR A 102 3.46 -7.37 8.20
C TYR A 102 4.12 -7.00 6.87
N VAL A 103 3.58 -5.96 6.23
CA VAL A 103 4.15 -5.33 5.03
C VAL A 103 5.22 -4.33 5.48
N MET A 104 6.39 -4.39 4.84
CA MET A 104 7.39 -3.32 4.90
C MET A 104 7.46 -2.62 3.54
N LEU A 105 7.12 -1.33 3.49
CA LEU A 105 7.21 -0.52 2.27
C LEU A 105 8.56 0.20 2.15
N TYR A 106 9.27 0.36 3.26
CA TYR A 106 10.58 0.95 3.33
C TYR A 106 11.48 0.08 4.21
N ASP A 107 12.57 -0.39 3.62
CA ASP A 107 13.64 -1.07 4.32
C ASP A 107 14.81 -0.09 4.36
N VAL A 108 15.19 0.37 5.56
CA VAL A 108 16.41 1.14 5.72
C VAL A 108 17.54 0.17 5.44
N SER A 109 18.21 0.33 4.30
CA SER A 109 19.41 -0.46 4.05
C SER A 109 20.40 -0.24 5.20
N ILE A 110 21.11 -1.28 5.63
CA ILE A 110 22.16 -1.15 6.68
C ILE A 110 23.19 -0.06 6.30
N SER A 111 23.39 0.17 5.00
CA SER A 111 24.20 1.25 4.44
C SER A 111 23.68 2.67 4.73
N ASP A 112 22.40 2.85 5.03
CA ASP A 112 21.82 4.14 5.43
C ASP A 112 21.84 4.34 6.95
N ILE A 113 21.93 3.26 7.75
CA ILE A 113 22.13 3.31 9.21
C ILE A 113 23.53 3.88 9.53
N GLN A 114 24.55 3.55 8.73
CA GLN A 114 25.92 4.05 8.90
C GLN A 114 26.11 5.55 8.55
N LYS A 115 25.08 6.21 8.01
CA LYS A 115 25.11 7.66 7.69
C LYS A 115 24.48 8.52 8.79
N ILE A 116 23.89 7.91 9.81
CA ILE A 116 23.36 8.63 10.96
C ILE A 116 24.57 9.07 11.80
N PRO A 117 24.81 10.38 12.01
CA PRO A 117 25.88 10.80 12.90
C PRO A 117 25.62 10.20 14.28
N GLU A 118 26.61 9.50 14.84
CA GLU A 118 26.53 9.01 16.20
C GLU A 118 26.20 10.19 17.12
N MET A 119 25.00 10.17 17.72
CA MET A 119 24.69 11.04 18.85
C MET A 119 25.58 10.58 20.00
N LYS A 120 26.73 11.25 20.15
CA LYS A 120 27.51 11.20 21.38
C LYS A 120 26.66 11.81 22.48
N VAL A 121 26.20 10.97 23.39
CA VAL A 121 25.69 11.40 24.68
C VAL A 121 26.93 11.64 25.55
N GLU A 122 27.25 12.91 25.80
CA GLU A 122 28.14 13.33 26.89
C GLU A 122 27.43 13.21 28.25
#